data_AF-A0A352L1I3-F1
#
_entry.id   AF-A0A352L1I3-F1
#
_cell.length_a   1.000
_cell.length_b   1.000
_cell.length_c   1.000
_cell.angle_alpha   90.00
_cell.angle_beta   90.00
_cell.angle_gamma   90.00
#
_symmetry.space_group_name_H-M   'P 1'
#
loop_
_entity.id
_entity.type
_entity.pdbx_description
1 polymer ?
#
loop_
_entity_poly.entity_id
_entity_poly.type
_entity_poly.pdbx_seq_one_letter_code
_entity_poly.pdbx_strand_id
1 'polypeptide(L)' 'MAQAADFGAAGDGVTDDTDALQHAIDEAVGEVCLPRGDYRITRPLLVLLPTVGRTSIRGESGTARILMDG' A
#
# COMPACT_ATOMS: atom_id res chain seq x y z
N MET A 1 5.43 6.46 -9.86
CA MET A 1 4.44 6.73 -8.79
C MET A 1 3.31 5.75 -9.00
N ALA A 2 3.08 4.88 -8.03
CA ALA A 2 1.99 3.92 -8.04
C ALA A 2 1.03 4.28 -6.88
N GLN A 3 -0.24 4.51 -7.16
CA GLN A 3 -1.23 4.77 -6.10
C GLN A 3 -1.93 3.47 -5.73
N ALA A 4 -2.04 3.16 -4.44
CA ALA A 4 -2.73 1.95 -3.98
C ALA A 4 -4.20 1.89 -4.44
N ALA A 5 -4.85 3.05 -4.61
CA ALA A 5 -6.22 3.14 -5.13
C ALA A 5 -6.33 2.63 -6.57
N ASP A 6 -5.30 2.80 -7.40
CA ASP A 6 -5.27 2.32 -8.79
C ASP A 6 -5.28 0.79 -8.86
N PHE A 7 -4.82 0.12 -7.79
CA PHE A 7 -4.77 -1.34 -7.66
C PHE A 7 -5.96 -1.91 -6.87
N GLY A 8 -6.96 -1.08 -6.57
CA GLY A 8 -8.19 -1.52 -5.92
C GLY A 8 -8.16 -1.56 -4.39
N ALA A 9 -7.23 -0.86 -3.75
CA ALA A 9 -7.25 -0.71 -2.30
C ALA A 9 -8.47 0.15 -1.87
N ALA A 10 -9.35 -0.42 -1.07
CA ALA A 10 -10.59 0.20 -0.61
C ALA A 10 -10.32 1.28 0.45
N GLY A 11 -9.42 1.02 1.40
CA GLY A 11 -9.09 1.97 2.46
C GLY A 11 -10.25 2.26 3.42
N ASP A 12 -11.17 1.31 3.58
CA ASP A 12 -12.39 1.41 4.41
C ASP A 12 -12.24 0.80 5.82
N GLY A 13 -11.08 0.19 6.11
CA GLY A 13 -10.74 -0.46 7.37
C GLY A 13 -11.38 -1.84 7.57
N VAL A 14 -12.14 -2.34 6.60
CA VAL A 14 -12.88 -3.62 6.67
C VAL A 14 -12.42 -4.56 5.57
N THR A 15 -12.31 -4.09 4.34
CA THR A 15 -11.86 -4.86 3.19
C THR A 15 -10.38 -5.19 3.34
N ASP A 16 -10.00 -6.43 2.99
CA ASP A 16 -8.60 -6.84 2.99
C ASP A 16 -7.88 -6.21 1.79
N ASP A 17 -7.05 -5.20 2.07
CA ASP A 17 -6.30 -4.44 1.07
C ASP A 17 -4.91 -5.04 0.82
N THR A 18 -4.59 -6.20 1.40
CA THR A 18 -3.21 -6.72 1.38
C THR A 18 -2.71 -7.01 -0.03
N ASP A 19 -3.54 -7.61 -0.88
CA ASP A 19 -3.15 -7.95 -2.25
C ASP A 19 -3.00 -6.69 -3.11
N ALA A 20 -3.89 -5.71 -2.96
CA ALA A 20 -3.82 -4.43 -3.67
C ALA A 20 -2.56 -3.63 -3.28
N LEU A 21 -2.24 -3.59 -1.98
CA LEU A 21 -1.03 -2.93 -1.49
C LEU A 21 0.24 -3.65 -1.90
N GLN A 22 0.25 -4.99 -1.90
CA GLN A 22 1.40 -5.76 -2.37
C GLN A 22 1.64 -5.49 -3.86
N HIS A 23 0.59 -5.47 -4.67
CA HIS A 23 0.71 -5.16 -6.08
C HIS A 23 1.22 -3.73 -6.31
N ALA A 24 0.72 -2.77 -5.53
CA ALA A 24 1.20 -1.39 -5.61
C ALA A 24 2.70 -1.28 -5.27
N ILE A 25 3.20 -2.08 -4.32
CA ILE A 25 4.63 -2.15 -3.98
C ILE A 25 5.44 -2.81 -5.10
N ASP A 26 4.94 -3.91 -5.65
CA ASP A 26 5.64 -4.69 -6.69
C ASP A 26 5.78 -3.88 -8.00
N GLU A 27 4.77 -3.07 -8.34
CA GLU A 27 4.77 -2.19 -9.51
C GLU A 27 5.35 -0.80 -9.23
N ALA A 28 5.55 -0.41 -7.96
CA ALA A 28 6.09 0.89 -7.62
C ALA A 28 7.56 1.02 -7.98
N VAL A 29 7.83 1.73 -9.07
CA VAL A 29 9.15 2.29 -9.33
C VAL A 29 9.28 3.60 -8.54
N GLY A 30 9.99 3.54 -7.41
CA GLY A 30 10.39 4.73 -6.65
C GLY A 30 9.49 5.10 -5.47
N GLU A 31 8.18 5.19 -5.68
CA GLU A 31 7.25 5.74 -4.68
C GLU A 31 5.86 5.09 -4.74
N VAL A 32 5.41 4.61 -3.58
CA VAL A 32 4.05 4.12 -3.30
C VAL A 32 3.28 5.23 -2.59
N CYS A 33 2.16 5.65 -3.17
CA CYS A 33 1.28 6.65 -2.60
C CYS A 33 0.03 6.01 -1.99
N LEU A 34 -0.18 6.30 -0.71
CA LEU A 34 -1.34 5.86 0.05
C LEU A 34 -2.21 7.08 0.34
N PRO A 35 -3.37 7.23 -0.33
CA PRO A 35 -4.30 8.29 0.02
C PRO A 35 -4.84 8.11 1.45
N ARG A 36 -5.51 9.13 1.98
CA ARG A 36 -6.18 9.04 3.28
C ARG A 36 -7.18 7.87 3.28
N GLY A 37 -6.95 6.91 4.16
CA GLY A 37 -7.79 5.73 4.32
C GLY A 37 -7.27 4.83 5.42
N ASP A 38 -8.10 3.87 5.81
CA ASP A 38 -7.78 2.82 6.76
C ASP A 38 -7.57 1.53 5.96
N TYR A 39 -6.32 1.12 5.76
CA TYR A 39 -5.99 -0.07 4.96
C TYR A 39 -5.79 -1.26 5.88
N ARG A 40 -6.70 -2.23 5.79
CA ARG A 40 -6.58 -3.46 6.58
C ARG A 40 -5.69 -4.45 5.85
N ILE A 41 -4.66 -4.92 6.55
CA ILE A 41 -3.76 -5.96 6.07
C ILE A 41 -3.85 -7.20 6.97
N THR A 42 -3.93 -8.38 6.38
CA THR A 42 -3.99 -9.66 7.09
C THR A 42 -2.67 -10.42 7.06
N ARG A 43 -1.71 -9.97 6.24
CA ARG A 43 -0.35 -10.52 6.16
C ARG A 43 0.69 -9.40 5.93
N PRO A 44 1.98 -9.66 6.24
CA PRO A 44 3.04 -8.69 5.97
C PRO A 44 3.12 -8.32 4.49
N LEU A 45 3.39 -7.03 4.23
CA LEU A 45 3.74 -6.51 2.92
C LEU A 45 5.25 -6.59 2.72
N LEU A 46 5.69 -7.17 1.62
CA LEU A 46 7.11 -7.37 1.33
C LEU A 46 7.59 -6.33 0.32
N VAL A 47 8.62 -5.57 0.71
CA VAL A 47 9.31 -4.64 -0.17
C VAL A 47 10.65 -5.26 -0.59
N LEU A 48 10.65 -5.96 -1.72
CA LEU A 48 11.85 -6.63 -2.24
C LEU A 48 12.72 -5.65 -3.02
N LEU A 49 13.59 -4.92 -2.30
CA LEU A 49 14.50 -3.91 -2.86
C LEU A 49 15.34 -4.38 -4.07
N PRO A 50 15.76 -5.65 -4.20
CA PRO A 50 16.43 -6.13 -5.42
C PRO A 50 15.54 -6.06 -6.68
N THR A 51 14.22 -6.17 -6.51
CA THR A 51 13.23 -6.18 -7.60
C THR A 51 12.70 -4.77 -7.87
N VAL A 52 12.28 -4.06 -6.82
CA VAL A 52 11.57 -2.77 -6.95
C VAL A 52 12.51 -1.55 -6.85
N GLY A 53 13.76 -1.76 -6.45
CA GLY A 53 14.74 -0.70 -6.27
C GLY A 53 14.49 0.13 -5.01
N ARG A 54 14.84 1.41 -5.06
CA ARG A 54 14.58 2.35 -3.95
C ARG A 54 13.09 2.67 -3.92
N THR A 55 12.42 2.40 -2.80
CA THR A 55 10.97 2.64 -2.65
C THR A 55 10.70 3.51 -1.43
N SER A 56 9.97 4.61 -1.64
CA SER A 56 9.35 5.40 -0.57
C SER A 56 7.88 5.03 -0.43
N ILE A 57 7.35 5.15 0.79
CA ILE A 57 5.92 5.05 1.07
C ILE A 57 5.47 6.42 1.57
N ARG A 58 4.51 7.02 0.88
CA ARG A 58 4.03 8.37 1.15
C ARG A 58 2.54 8.38 1.41
N GLY A 59 2.13 8.95 2.55
CA GLY A 59 0.75 9.31 2.80
C GLY A 59 0.37 10.57 2.03
N GLU A 60 -0.72 10.54 1.27
CA GLU A 60 -1.23 11.67 0.49
C GLU A 60 -2.60 12.13 1.01
N SER A 61 -2.81 13.45 1.07
CA SER A 61 -4.09 14.08 1.42
C SER A 61 -4.66 13.73 2.82
N GLY A 62 -3.81 13.30 3.75
CA GLY A 62 -4.20 13.05 5.15
C GLY A 62 -3.36 11.93 5.79
N THR A 63 -3.93 11.28 6.81
CA THR A 63 -3.32 10.10 7.44
C THR A 63 -3.80 8.84 6.72
N ALA A 64 -2.87 8.10 6.12
CA ALA A 64 -3.07 6.69 5.80
C ALA A 64 -2.79 5.87 7.07
N ARG A 65 -3.72 5.01 7.47
CA ARG A 65 -3.52 4.08 8.59
C ARG A 65 -3.42 2.67 8.06
N ILE A 66 -2.44 1.94 8.56
CA ILE A 66 -2.32 0.50 8.33
C ILE A 66 -2.90 -0.19 9.56
N LEU A 67 -3.98 -0.94 9.35
CA LEU A 67 -4.61 -1.79 10.36
C LEU A 67 -4.07 -3.20 10.14
N MET A 68 -3.17 -3.64 11.01
CA MET A 68 -2.65 -5.00 10.97
C MET A 68 -3.59 -5.93 11.73
N ASP A 69 -4.18 -6.87 11.01
CA ASP A 69 -5.09 -7.89 11.51
C ASP A 69 -4.49 -9.28 11.22
N GLY A 70 -3.38 -9.59 11.91
CA GLY A 70 -2.58 -10.81 11.72
C GLY A 70 -1.45 -10.94 12.74
#